data_AF-A0A2A5IZW3-F1
#
_entry.id   AF-A0A2A5IZW3-F1
#
_cell.length_a   1.000
_cell.length_b   1.000
_cell.length_c   1.000
_cell.angle_alpha   90.00
_cell.angle_beta   90.00
_cell.angle_gamma   90.00
#
_symmetry.space_group_name_H-M   'P 1'
#
loop_
_entity.id
_entity.type
_entity.pdbx_description
1 polymer ?
#
loop_
_entity_poly.entity_id
_entity_poly.type
_entity_poly.pdbx_seq_one_letter_code
_entity_poly.pdbx_strand_id
1 'polypeptide(L)'
;MALILISGTAAVLGLSGCAQDPVFPKNRCGSTSSSEREKDGRDKGESPSSNTELKASGPITQPTKDGTTTLTSGFGPRAGSQHKGTDFAGPVGTPIYAALDGIAVKAGSSGEGPGVGFENWIVLDSLVDNKPVSTVYGHMFTDGILITPGQQVKAGDHIANIGNAGGSTGPHLHFEYWEGGRLQGGFAVDPLTKLGGAPSPAGEVDTGSPNIQLAASSSSIDCGGGFGVAGGGDLKAGSVPPEMEPWFRKAGSLCPQITPSLLAADAKAESGLNRGLTSPDGAQGVTQFMPATFAAYGQDDDGNGKISILDDGDAIMAQGRYFCEIAKKVDGWIADGSVKGDPKSLYIAGYNGGEYSVKEAGGMPSGGDYTTQTQPYVAKVLAYEAEFAAPGGRGELVVSPGSASGSQVVDAARQYLGTPYVWGGGGTGGPTGGGFDCSGLTSYAIYQGSGNKVTLPRTSEQQWAVGVEIPIDQAQAGDLVFGGWSGSGPGHVGVAIGGGQMIHAPTTGDAVKQSPFQSDMKARRVM
;
A
#
# COMPACT_ATOMS: atom_id res chain seq x y z
N MET A 1 -61.86 -61.29 -24.82
CA MET A 1 -60.83 -61.72 -23.85
C MET A 1 -61.24 -61.25 -22.46
N ALA A 2 -60.80 -61.96 -21.43
CA ALA A 2 -61.05 -61.69 -20.01
C ALA A 2 -60.03 -60.66 -19.44
N LEU A 3 -60.14 -60.10 -18.22
CA LEU A 3 -61.27 -59.75 -17.32
C LEU A 3 -60.64 -59.08 -16.06
N ILE A 4 -61.40 -58.28 -15.30
CA ILE A 4 -61.17 -57.91 -13.88
C ILE A 4 -60.00 -56.93 -13.53
N LEU A 5 -60.39 -55.81 -12.91
CA LEU A 5 -59.67 -55.12 -11.82
C LEU A 5 -60.05 -55.82 -10.50
N ILE A 6 -59.12 -56.05 -9.58
CA ILE A 6 -59.44 -56.23 -8.13
C ILE A 6 -58.19 -56.08 -7.23
N SER A 7 -58.47 -55.82 -5.95
CA SER A 7 -57.59 -55.47 -4.82
C SER A 7 -56.56 -56.51 -4.36
N GLY A 8 -55.58 -56.04 -3.56
CA GLY A 8 -55.65 -56.36 -2.12
C GLY A 8 -54.51 -57.15 -1.44
N THR A 9 -53.67 -56.43 -0.70
CA THR A 9 -53.26 -56.72 0.70
C THR A 9 -52.97 -58.15 1.17
N ALA A 10 -51.68 -58.46 1.39
CA ALA A 10 -51.12 -59.19 2.56
C ALA A 10 -49.57 -59.12 2.51
N ALA A 11 -48.80 -59.11 3.60
CA ALA A 11 -49.11 -59.12 5.04
C ALA A 11 -48.12 -58.19 5.81
N VAL A 12 -48.45 -57.85 7.06
CA VAL A 12 -47.60 -57.07 7.99
C VAL A 12 -47.09 -57.97 9.10
N LEU A 13 -45.80 -57.87 9.45
CA LEU A 13 -45.21 -58.25 10.75
C LEU A 13 -43.75 -57.75 10.83
N GLY A 14 -43.28 -57.01 11.85
CA GLY A 14 -44.05 -56.37 12.93
C GLY A 14 -43.38 -56.27 14.32
N LEU A 15 -42.08 -55.97 14.43
CA LEU A 15 -41.37 -55.62 15.68
C LEU A 15 -40.35 -54.50 15.34
N SER A 16 -40.40 -53.27 15.87
CA SER A 16 -40.22 -52.81 17.27
C SER A 16 -38.80 -53.08 17.79
N GLY A 17 -37.98 -52.10 18.22
CA GLY A 17 -38.09 -50.63 18.29
C GLY A 17 -36.82 -50.04 18.94
N CYS A 18 -36.53 -48.73 19.00
CA CYS A 18 -37.27 -47.53 18.55
C CYS A 18 -36.35 -46.54 17.75
N ALA A 19 -35.96 -45.37 18.28
CA ALA A 19 -35.23 -44.33 17.52
C ALA A 19 -34.29 -43.42 18.35
N GLN A 20 -33.22 -42.94 17.71
CA GLN A 20 -32.73 -41.54 17.71
C GLN A 20 -32.05 -41.25 16.35
N ASP A 21 -32.15 -40.01 15.86
CA ASP A 21 -31.79 -39.65 14.48
C ASP A 21 -30.28 -39.33 14.27
N PRO A 22 -29.65 -39.82 13.18
CA PRO A 22 -28.29 -39.44 12.79
C PRO A 22 -28.27 -38.14 11.95
N VAL A 23 -27.46 -37.16 12.38
CA VAL A 23 -27.25 -35.90 11.67
C VAL A 23 -26.23 -36.06 10.55
N PHE A 24 -26.57 -35.65 9.32
CA PHE A 24 -25.68 -35.64 8.16
C PHE A 24 -25.38 -34.21 7.66
N PRO A 25 -24.10 -33.77 7.64
CA PRO A 25 -23.72 -32.51 7.00
C PRO A 25 -23.75 -32.65 5.46
N LYS A 26 -24.16 -31.60 4.75
CA LYS A 26 -24.33 -31.61 3.28
C LYS A 26 -23.34 -30.67 2.59
N ASN A 27 -22.43 -31.23 1.80
CA ASN A 27 -21.73 -30.47 0.75
C ASN A 27 -22.67 -30.23 -0.45
N ARG A 28 -22.61 -29.03 -1.05
CA ARG A 28 -23.21 -28.74 -2.36
C ARG A 28 -22.39 -27.73 -3.16
N CYS A 29 -21.62 -28.24 -4.11
CA CYS A 29 -21.22 -27.52 -5.32
C CYS A 29 -21.92 -28.18 -6.51
N GLY A 30 -22.40 -27.41 -7.49
CA GLY A 30 -23.11 -27.92 -8.69
C GLY A 30 -24.24 -26.99 -9.16
N SER A 31 -24.52 -26.96 -10.46
CA SER A 31 -25.28 -25.88 -11.14
C SER A 31 -26.39 -26.36 -12.11
N THR A 32 -27.35 -25.47 -12.40
CA THR A 32 -28.37 -25.44 -13.49
C THR A 32 -28.86 -23.98 -13.63
N SER A 33 -28.96 -23.31 -14.79
CA SER A 33 -29.89 -23.49 -15.96
C SER A 33 -31.36 -23.14 -15.62
N SER A 34 -32.19 -22.38 -16.38
CA SER A 34 -32.19 -21.76 -17.74
C SER A 34 -33.51 -20.92 -17.92
N SER A 35 -33.81 -20.01 -18.87
CA SER A 35 -33.12 -19.30 -20.00
C SER A 35 -34.09 -18.31 -20.75
N GLU A 36 -33.57 -17.49 -21.69
CA GLU A 36 -34.24 -16.81 -22.86
C GLU A 36 -34.95 -15.42 -22.76
N ARG A 37 -34.66 -14.54 -23.78
CA ARG A 37 -35.45 -13.44 -24.42
C ARG A 37 -35.72 -12.10 -23.69
N GLU A 38 -35.79 -10.91 -24.34
CA GLU A 38 -35.37 -10.43 -25.69
C GLU A 38 -35.33 -8.85 -25.76
N LYS A 39 -34.52 -8.29 -26.69
CA LYS A 39 -34.64 -6.96 -27.39
C LYS A 39 -34.26 -5.59 -26.74
N ASP A 40 -33.15 -5.05 -27.28
CA ASP A 40 -33.03 -3.80 -28.09
C ASP A 40 -33.02 -2.39 -27.43
N GLY A 41 -32.31 -1.45 -28.08
CA GLY A 41 -32.17 -0.04 -27.70
C GLY A 41 -30.71 0.46 -27.63
N ARG A 42 -30.37 1.52 -28.39
CA ARG A 42 -29.07 2.25 -28.31
C ARG A 42 -29.28 3.66 -27.80
N ASP A 43 -28.31 4.20 -27.07
CA ASP A 43 -27.77 5.54 -27.39
C ASP A 43 -26.31 5.72 -26.91
N LYS A 44 -25.67 6.85 -27.23
CA LYS A 44 -24.32 7.25 -26.78
C LYS A 44 -24.31 8.71 -26.26
N GLY A 45 -23.64 8.96 -25.14
CA GLY A 45 -23.37 10.33 -24.64
C GLY A 45 -22.27 10.35 -23.57
N GLU A 46 -21.50 11.44 -23.51
CA GLU A 46 -20.27 11.59 -22.70
C GLU A 46 -20.39 11.50 -21.16
N SER A 47 -19.23 11.25 -20.53
CA SER A 47 -18.99 11.36 -19.08
C SER A 47 -18.23 12.65 -18.73
N PRO A 48 -18.53 13.32 -17.60
CA PRO A 48 -17.74 14.45 -17.10
C PRO A 48 -16.45 14.00 -16.36
N SER A 49 -15.43 14.87 -16.34
CA SER A 49 -14.08 14.58 -15.84
C SER A 49 -13.82 14.94 -14.37
N SER A 50 -12.80 14.31 -13.78
CA SER A 50 -12.24 14.65 -12.47
C SER A 50 -11.12 15.70 -12.58
N ASN A 51 -11.34 16.93 -12.09
CA ASN A 51 -10.29 17.95 -12.04
C ASN A 51 -9.45 17.87 -10.76
N THR A 52 -8.43 17.02 -10.77
CA THR A 52 -7.34 16.98 -9.77
C THR A 52 -6.33 18.11 -10.04
N GLU A 53 -6.83 19.34 -10.17
CA GLU A 53 -6.11 20.47 -10.74
C GLU A 53 -5.78 21.51 -9.65
N LEU A 54 -4.50 21.88 -9.55
CA LEU A 54 -4.05 22.93 -8.63
C LEU A 54 -4.68 24.28 -9.03
N LYS A 55 -5.14 25.03 -8.03
CA LYS A 55 -5.73 26.35 -8.19
C LYS A 55 -4.78 27.41 -7.63
N ALA A 56 -4.84 28.62 -8.20
CA ALA A 56 -4.14 29.78 -7.65
C ALA A 56 -4.59 30.02 -6.20
N SER A 57 -3.63 30.16 -5.29
CA SER A 57 -3.88 30.41 -3.87
C SER A 57 -4.33 31.84 -3.62
N GLY A 58 -5.08 32.02 -2.53
CA GLY A 58 -5.19 33.33 -1.87
C GLY A 58 -3.84 33.82 -1.30
N PRO A 59 -3.81 35.02 -0.70
CA PRO A 59 -2.62 35.55 -0.06
C PRO A 59 -2.13 34.64 1.07
N ILE A 60 -0.80 34.60 1.25
CA ILE A 60 -0.15 33.78 2.27
C ILE A 60 -0.54 34.24 3.69
N THR A 61 -0.67 33.28 4.61
CA THR A 61 -0.97 33.46 6.04
C THR A 61 0.19 32.95 6.90
N GLN A 62 0.24 33.33 8.18
CA GLN A 62 1.23 32.76 9.11
C GLN A 62 0.94 31.27 9.36
N PRO A 63 1.98 30.41 9.44
CA PRO A 63 1.79 28.98 9.70
C PRO A 63 1.49 28.66 11.18
N THR A 64 1.56 29.64 12.07
CA THR A 64 1.15 29.57 13.49
C THR A 64 0.46 30.88 13.89
N LYS A 65 -0.20 30.92 15.05
CA LYS A 65 -0.89 32.13 15.52
C LYS A 65 0.06 33.12 16.20
N ASP A 66 -0.28 34.40 16.12
CA ASP A 66 0.42 35.45 16.85
C ASP A 66 0.47 35.13 18.35
N GLY A 67 1.68 35.13 18.91
CA GLY A 67 1.92 34.86 20.33
C GLY A 67 1.91 33.38 20.75
N THR A 68 1.61 32.41 19.87
CA THR A 68 1.72 30.97 20.21
C THR A 68 3.12 30.39 19.98
N THR A 69 3.96 31.08 19.21
CA THR A 69 5.35 30.68 18.91
C THR A 69 6.31 31.87 18.94
N THR A 70 7.60 31.58 19.04
CA THR A 70 8.69 32.54 18.87
C THR A 70 9.61 32.11 17.72
N LEU A 71 9.97 33.04 16.83
CA LEU A 71 11.01 32.84 15.82
C LEU A 71 12.37 32.64 16.52
N THR A 72 12.97 31.46 16.40
CA THR A 72 14.24 31.11 17.07
C THR A 72 15.42 30.96 16.12
N SER A 73 15.19 30.59 14.86
CA SER A 73 16.24 30.47 13.84
C SER A 73 15.64 30.70 12.45
N GLY A 74 16.31 31.51 11.63
CA GLY A 74 15.86 31.85 10.27
C GLY A 74 16.64 31.12 9.17
N PHE A 75 16.12 31.16 7.96
CA PHE A 75 16.79 30.65 6.75
C PHE A 75 18.26 31.11 6.63
N GLY A 76 19.13 30.27 6.07
CA GLY A 76 20.50 30.64 5.75
C GLY A 76 21.56 29.60 6.16
N PRO A 77 22.83 29.82 5.81
CA PRO A 77 23.90 28.91 6.18
C PRO A 77 24.09 28.83 7.71
N ARG A 78 24.50 27.65 8.15
CA ARG A 78 25.06 27.30 9.46
C ARG A 78 26.39 26.58 9.24
N ALA A 79 27.11 26.25 10.29
CA ALA A 79 28.42 25.60 10.19
C ALA A 79 28.31 24.23 9.48
N GLY A 80 28.67 24.17 8.19
CA GLY A 80 28.65 22.96 7.37
C GLY A 80 27.31 22.60 6.70
N SER A 81 26.21 23.33 6.93
CA SER A 81 24.90 23.00 6.34
C SER A 81 24.03 24.24 6.07
N GLN A 82 23.16 24.16 5.07
CA GLN A 82 22.19 25.22 4.73
C GLN A 82 20.87 24.97 5.47
N HIS A 83 20.44 25.92 6.29
CA HIS A 83 19.10 25.93 6.83
C HIS A 83 18.10 26.36 5.75
N LYS A 84 17.20 25.44 5.36
CA LYS A 84 16.26 25.62 4.23
C LYS A 84 14.88 26.13 4.65
N GLY A 85 14.63 26.23 5.95
CA GLY A 85 13.40 26.76 6.53
C GLY A 85 13.65 27.83 7.58
N THR A 86 12.62 28.07 8.39
CA THR A 86 12.58 28.99 9.51
C THR A 86 11.84 28.34 10.67
N ASP A 87 12.37 28.52 11.88
CA ASP A 87 12.02 27.78 13.08
C ASP A 87 11.13 28.61 14.01
N PHE A 88 9.91 28.13 14.22
CA PHE A 88 8.92 28.70 15.11
C PHE A 88 8.81 27.81 16.36
N ALA A 89 9.60 28.11 17.39
CA ALA A 89 9.57 27.36 18.64
C ALA A 89 8.28 27.64 19.42
N GLY A 90 7.69 26.59 19.98
CA GLY A 90 6.45 26.65 20.75
C GLY A 90 6.15 25.31 21.44
N PRO A 91 5.21 25.27 22.40
CA PRO A 91 4.86 24.03 23.08
C PRO A 91 4.44 22.91 22.11
N VAL A 92 4.78 21.65 22.45
CA VAL A 92 4.18 20.48 21.79
C VAL A 92 2.65 20.59 21.85
N GLY A 93 1.98 20.29 20.74
CA GLY A 93 0.52 20.44 20.61
C GLY A 93 0.07 21.82 20.11
N THR A 94 0.97 22.79 19.91
CA THR A 94 0.62 24.11 19.33
C THR A 94 0.14 23.95 17.88
N PRO A 95 -1.04 24.48 17.51
CA PRO A 95 -1.57 24.39 16.15
C PRO A 95 -0.66 24.97 15.05
N ILE A 96 -0.47 24.19 13.99
CA ILE A 96 0.18 24.54 12.73
C ILE A 96 -0.90 24.65 11.66
N TYR A 97 -0.89 25.76 10.91
CA TYR A 97 -1.86 26.10 9.89
C TYR A 97 -1.23 26.11 8.50
N ALA A 98 -2.03 25.79 7.47
CA ALA A 98 -1.59 25.90 6.09
C ALA A 98 -1.36 27.37 5.71
N ALA A 99 -0.15 27.71 5.28
CA ALA A 99 0.20 29.08 4.89
C ALA A 99 -0.44 29.50 3.54
N LEU A 100 -0.75 28.54 2.66
CA LEU A 100 -1.33 28.73 1.33
C LEU A 100 -2.48 27.75 1.08
N ASP A 101 -3.35 28.05 0.11
CA ASP A 101 -4.20 27.02 -0.50
C ASP A 101 -3.31 26.03 -1.27
N GLY A 102 -3.59 24.72 -1.18
CA GLY A 102 -2.77 23.72 -1.87
C GLY A 102 -3.33 22.31 -1.81
N ILE A 103 -2.56 21.36 -2.35
CA ILE A 103 -2.77 19.92 -2.23
C ILE A 103 -1.62 19.33 -1.42
N ALA A 104 -1.92 18.57 -0.39
CA ALA A 104 -0.91 17.84 0.37
C ALA A 104 -0.31 16.70 -0.48
N VAL A 105 0.89 16.90 -1.03
CA VAL A 105 1.60 15.85 -1.78
C VAL A 105 2.38 14.91 -0.86
N LYS A 106 2.64 15.34 0.38
CA LYS A 106 3.03 14.49 1.51
C LYS A 106 2.35 14.96 2.79
N ALA A 107 1.97 14.00 3.63
CA ALA A 107 1.59 14.18 5.03
C ALA A 107 1.83 12.82 5.72
N GLY A 108 2.61 12.81 6.80
CA GLY A 108 3.09 11.58 7.45
C GLY A 108 4.62 11.53 7.50
N SER A 109 5.22 10.34 7.52
CA SER A 109 6.68 10.23 7.62
C SER A 109 7.44 10.86 6.43
N SER A 110 8.62 11.43 6.69
CA SER A 110 9.58 11.85 5.67
C SER A 110 10.36 10.71 5.04
N GLY A 111 10.36 9.53 5.66
CA GLY A 111 11.19 8.38 5.27
C GLY A 111 12.64 8.47 5.75
N GLU A 112 13.01 9.51 6.50
CA GLU A 112 14.37 9.72 7.02
C GLU A 112 14.69 8.84 8.26
N GLY A 113 13.65 8.33 8.92
CA GLY A 113 13.74 7.44 10.08
C GLY A 113 13.49 8.14 11.43
N PRO A 114 13.23 7.38 12.51
CA PRO A 114 13.01 7.96 13.83
C PRO A 114 14.23 8.73 14.35
N GLY A 115 14.02 9.94 14.87
CA GLY A 115 15.10 10.79 15.38
C GLY A 115 16.02 11.40 14.32
N VAL A 116 15.72 11.26 13.02
CA VAL A 116 16.53 11.76 11.90
C VAL A 116 15.69 12.67 10.99
N GLY A 117 16.30 13.75 10.49
CA GLY A 117 15.62 14.71 9.62
C GLY A 117 14.37 15.29 10.28
N PHE A 118 13.27 15.39 9.54
CA PHE A 118 11.97 15.78 10.11
C PHE A 118 11.25 14.64 10.83
N GLU A 119 11.59 13.38 10.53
CA GLU A 119 10.86 12.13 10.83
C GLU A 119 9.42 12.07 10.27
N ASN A 120 8.60 13.10 10.56
CA ASN A 120 7.32 13.35 9.91
C ASN A 120 7.22 14.80 9.42
N TRP A 121 6.53 14.98 8.30
CA TRP A 121 6.37 16.24 7.61
C TRP A 121 5.05 16.34 6.85
N ILE A 122 4.71 17.56 6.45
CA ILE A 122 3.71 17.86 5.43
C ILE A 122 4.41 18.64 4.31
N VAL A 123 4.06 18.32 3.06
CA VAL A 123 4.40 19.13 1.88
C VAL A 123 3.10 19.46 1.17
N LEU A 124 2.76 20.75 1.12
CA LEU A 124 1.64 21.27 0.32
C LEU A 124 2.21 21.84 -0.99
N ASP A 125 1.71 21.38 -2.13
CA ASP A 125 1.96 22.00 -3.43
C ASP A 125 0.84 22.99 -3.75
N SER A 126 1.21 24.16 -4.25
CA SER A 126 0.36 25.34 -4.45
C SER A 126 0.70 26.07 -5.75
N LEU A 127 -0.19 26.94 -6.21
CA LEU A 127 0.11 27.92 -7.26
C LEU A 127 0.06 29.34 -6.69
N VAL A 128 1.14 30.11 -6.87
CA VAL A 128 1.20 31.54 -6.54
C VAL A 128 1.62 32.29 -7.80
N ASP A 129 0.85 33.30 -8.22
CA ASP A 129 1.00 33.98 -9.52
C ASP A 129 1.08 33.01 -10.73
N ASN A 130 0.30 31.92 -10.67
CA ASN A 130 0.31 30.79 -11.62
C ASN A 130 1.66 30.05 -11.73
N LYS A 131 2.57 30.20 -10.76
CA LYS A 131 3.83 29.45 -10.66
C LYS A 131 3.71 28.35 -9.60
N PRO A 132 4.26 27.14 -9.83
CA PRO A 132 4.30 26.08 -8.83
C PRO A 132 5.23 26.47 -7.68
N VAL A 133 4.72 26.32 -6.46
CA VAL A 133 5.46 26.48 -5.21
C VAL A 133 5.07 25.36 -4.25
N SER A 134 5.90 25.09 -3.24
CA SER A 134 5.51 24.23 -2.12
C SER A 134 5.76 24.92 -0.78
N THR A 135 4.95 24.57 0.22
CA THR A 135 5.26 24.84 1.63
C THR A 135 5.50 23.53 2.38
N VAL A 136 6.47 23.53 3.30
CA VAL A 136 6.88 22.35 4.06
C VAL A 136 6.75 22.64 5.55
N TYR A 137 6.29 21.66 6.31
CA TYR A 137 6.09 21.71 7.76
C TYR A 137 6.72 20.45 8.34
N GLY A 138 7.66 20.56 9.28
CA GLY A 138 8.42 19.41 9.81
C GLY A 138 8.45 19.31 11.34
N HIS A 139 8.98 18.18 11.84
CA HIS A 139 9.14 17.80 13.26
C HIS A 139 7.85 17.51 14.04
N MET A 140 6.70 17.39 13.37
CA MET A 140 5.46 16.94 14.00
C MET A 140 5.55 15.46 14.42
N PHE A 141 4.90 15.09 15.51
CA PHE A 141 4.66 13.68 15.82
C PHE A 141 3.57 13.11 14.89
N THR A 142 3.52 11.79 14.74
CA THR A 142 2.62 11.10 13.80
C THR A 142 1.13 11.33 14.11
N ASP A 143 0.78 11.43 15.40
CA ASP A 143 -0.54 11.82 15.91
C ASP A 143 -0.80 13.33 15.84
N GLY A 144 0.26 14.12 15.65
CA GLY A 144 0.20 15.57 15.42
C GLY A 144 -0.13 15.98 13.98
N ILE A 145 -0.36 15.05 13.04
CA ILE A 145 -0.67 15.35 11.64
C ILE A 145 -2.17 15.15 11.39
N LEU A 146 -2.87 16.20 10.94
CA LEU A 146 -4.33 16.27 10.87
C LEU A 146 -4.89 16.16 9.44
N ILE A 147 -4.02 16.05 8.44
CA ILE A 147 -4.37 15.97 7.01
C ILE A 147 -3.67 14.81 6.31
N THR A 148 -4.19 14.41 5.15
CA THR A 148 -3.74 13.23 4.39
C THR A 148 -3.23 13.57 2.99
N PRO A 149 -2.34 12.75 2.38
CA PRO A 149 -1.90 12.96 1.00
C PRO A 149 -3.07 12.97 0.01
N GLY A 150 -3.06 13.94 -0.92
CA GLY A 150 -4.15 14.22 -1.87
C GLY A 150 -5.19 15.22 -1.38
N GLN A 151 -5.21 15.57 -0.09
CA GLN A 151 -6.17 16.51 0.49
C GLN A 151 -5.92 17.95 -0.01
N GLN A 152 -6.98 18.60 -0.49
CA GLN A 152 -6.98 20.05 -0.70
C GLN A 152 -7.19 20.77 0.64
N VAL A 153 -6.41 21.82 0.87
CA VAL A 153 -6.50 22.70 2.05
C VAL A 153 -6.54 24.17 1.64
N LYS A 154 -6.99 25.02 2.56
CA LYS A 154 -7.05 26.49 2.45
C LYS A 154 -6.04 27.15 3.37
N ALA A 155 -5.58 28.34 2.96
CA ALA A 155 -4.75 29.18 3.81
C ALA A 155 -5.49 29.49 5.13
N GLY A 156 -4.91 29.08 6.25
CA GLY A 156 -5.52 29.15 7.59
C GLY A 156 -6.25 27.90 8.09
N ASP A 157 -6.31 26.79 7.32
CA ASP A 157 -6.75 25.48 7.83
C ASP A 157 -5.75 24.93 8.85
N HIS A 158 -6.24 24.31 9.93
CA HIS A 158 -5.40 23.63 10.94
C HIS A 158 -4.95 22.26 10.39
N ILE A 159 -3.66 22.14 10.04
CA ILE A 159 -3.13 20.95 9.33
C ILE A 159 -2.28 20.02 10.20
N ALA A 160 -1.68 20.54 11.26
CA ALA A 160 -0.85 19.74 12.17
C ALA A 160 -0.68 20.43 13.54
N ASN A 161 0.11 19.83 14.42
CA ASN A 161 0.51 20.37 15.71
C ASN A 161 2.04 20.27 15.87
N ILE A 162 2.66 21.25 16.53
CA ILE A 162 4.10 21.23 16.85
C ILE A 162 4.44 19.95 17.64
N GLY A 163 5.48 19.26 17.20
CA GLY A 163 6.05 18.09 17.87
C GLY A 163 7.51 18.31 18.27
N ASN A 164 8.22 17.19 18.44
CA ASN A 164 9.68 17.14 18.52
C ASN A 164 10.17 15.82 17.90
N ALA A 165 9.62 15.45 16.75
CA ALA A 165 10.04 14.28 15.99
C ALA A 165 11.35 14.55 15.24
N GLY A 166 12.07 13.50 14.85
CA GLY A 166 13.29 13.64 14.04
C GLY A 166 14.45 14.29 14.80
N GLY A 167 15.34 14.94 14.06
CA GLY A 167 16.58 15.55 14.59
C GLY A 167 16.39 16.84 15.39
N SER A 168 15.23 17.02 16.04
CA SER A 168 14.85 18.26 16.75
C SER A 168 15.50 18.37 18.12
N THR A 169 16.14 19.50 18.39
CA THR A 169 16.77 19.84 19.69
C THR A 169 15.79 20.43 20.72
N GLY A 170 14.59 20.81 20.31
CA GLY A 170 13.51 21.28 21.19
C GLY A 170 12.24 21.63 20.41
N PRO A 171 11.04 21.58 21.02
CA PRO A 171 9.77 21.68 20.28
C PRO A 171 9.62 22.93 19.42
N HIS A 172 9.43 22.72 18.11
CA HIS A 172 9.25 23.79 17.12
C HIS A 172 8.55 23.27 15.86
N LEU A 173 8.00 24.20 15.07
CA LEU A 173 7.73 23.99 13.65
C LEU A 173 8.97 24.42 12.86
N HIS A 174 9.53 23.54 12.04
CA HIS A 174 10.40 23.92 10.91
C HIS A 174 9.52 24.17 9.68
N PHE A 175 9.53 25.39 9.14
CA PHE A 175 8.73 25.80 7.99
C PHE A 175 9.60 26.17 6.78
N GLU A 176 9.37 25.56 5.61
CA GLU A 176 10.08 25.90 4.35
C GLU A 176 9.12 26.45 3.28
N TYR A 177 9.63 27.34 2.42
CA TYR A 177 8.97 27.77 1.18
C TYR A 177 9.87 27.46 -0.02
N TRP A 178 9.31 26.84 -1.05
CA TRP A 178 10.05 26.40 -2.25
C TRP A 178 9.42 26.92 -3.53
N GLU A 179 10.22 27.52 -4.41
CA GLU A 179 9.79 27.89 -5.76
C GLU A 179 10.16 26.77 -6.75
N GLY A 180 9.23 26.37 -7.63
CA GLY A 180 9.40 25.24 -8.55
C GLY A 180 9.00 23.87 -7.99
N GLY A 181 8.68 23.77 -6.69
CA GLY A 181 8.16 22.57 -6.04
C GLY A 181 9.21 21.75 -5.26
N ARG A 182 8.86 21.32 -4.04
CA ARG A 182 9.76 20.66 -3.07
C ARG A 182 10.21 19.26 -3.49
N LEU A 183 9.38 18.53 -4.22
CA LEU A 183 9.62 17.17 -4.69
C LEU A 183 10.05 17.14 -6.17
N GLN A 184 9.86 18.26 -6.87
CA GLN A 184 10.05 18.45 -8.30
C GLN A 184 11.43 19.05 -8.64
N GLY A 185 12.29 19.25 -7.64
CA GLY A 185 13.64 19.80 -7.83
C GLY A 185 13.71 21.33 -7.86
N GLY A 186 12.71 22.03 -7.31
CA GLY A 186 12.74 23.47 -7.08
C GLY A 186 13.80 23.91 -6.05
N PHE A 187 13.77 25.19 -5.68
CA PHE A 187 14.73 25.77 -4.72
C PHE A 187 14.04 26.42 -3.52
N ALA A 188 14.65 26.24 -2.34
CA ALA A 188 14.21 26.87 -1.11
C ALA A 188 14.52 28.37 -1.12
N VAL A 189 13.61 29.18 -0.60
CA VAL A 189 13.76 30.62 -0.39
C VAL A 189 13.43 30.96 1.05
N ASP A 190 13.99 32.06 1.58
CA ASP A 190 13.73 32.50 2.95
C ASP A 190 12.22 32.71 3.19
N PRO A 191 11.56 31.91 4.05
CA PRO A 191 10.13 32.02 4.29
C PRO A 191 9.72 33.38 4.85
N LEU A 192 10.60 34.09 5.57
CA LEU A 192 10.31 35.40 6.13
C LEU A 192 10.12 36.47 5.04
N THR A 193 10.71 36.28 3.86
CA THR A 193 10.46 37.16 2.69
C THR A 193 9.07 36.98 2.08
N LYS A 194 8.37 35.89 2.41
CA LYS A 194 6.98 35.60 1.99
C LYS A 194 5.98 35.92 3.11
N LEU A 195 6.33 35.60 4.36
CA LEU A 195 5.50 35.80 5.54
C LEU A 195 5.50 37.25 6.08
N GLY A 196 6.36 38.13 5.57
CA GLY A 196 6.48 39.52 6.01
C GLY A 196 5.19 40.34 5.82
N GLY A 197 4.40 40.48 6.89
CA GLY A 197 3.10 41.17 6.86
C GLY A 197 1.90 40.26 6.56
N ALA A 198 2.10 38.94 6.47
CA ALA A 198 1.01 37.97 6.36
C ALA A 198 0.18 37.92 7.67
N PRO A 199 -1.17 37.79 7.60
CA PRO A 199 -2.01 37.76 8.78
C PRO A 199 -1.96 36.43 9.53
N SER A 200 -2.20 36.47 10.85
CA SER A 200 -2.39 35.29 11.69
C SER A 200 -3.63 34.47 11.27
N PRO A 201 -3.55 33.12 11.29
CA PRO A 201 -4.66 32.23 10.91
C PRO A 201 -5.82 32.26 11.92
N ALA A 202 -7.04 32.01 11.42
CA ALA A 202 -8.28 32.45 12.08
C ALA A 202 -9.17 31.34 12.72
N GLY A 203 -8.83 30.06 12.58
CA GLY A 203 -9.66 28.95 13.11
C GLY A 203 -9.55 28.76 14.63
N GLU A 204 -10.68 28.65 15.34
CA GLU A 204 -10.75 28.43 16.81
C GLU A 204 -10.49 26.96 17.22
N VAL A 205 -10.42 26.71 18.53
CA VAL A 205 -10.06 25.41 19.13
C VAL A 205 -11.13 25.03 20.16
N ASP A 206 -11.59 23.78 20.14
CA ASP A 206 -12.36 23.16 21.23
C ASP A 206 -11.46 22.24 22.06
N THR A 207 -11.67 22.18 23.38
CA THR A 207 -10.74 21.54 24.33
C THR A 207 -11.48 20.73 25.39
N GLY A 208 -11.36 19.40 25.33
CA GLY A 208 -12.02 18.49 26.27
C GLY A 208 -11.27 17.16 26.47
N SER A 209 -10.40 17.12 27.48
CA SER A 209 -9.74 15.87 27.92
C SER A 209 -10.69 15.01 28.78
N PRO A 210 -10.41 13.69 28.93
CA PRO A 210 -9.70 13.27 30.15
C PRO A 210 -8.69 12.12 29.97
N ASN A 211 -7.85 11.92 30.99
CA ASN A 211 -6.79 10.91 31.03
C ASN A 211 -7.31 9.46 31.12
N ILE A 212 -6.63 8.49 30.48
CA ILE A 212 -6.45 7.14 31.04
C ILE A 212 -4.97 6.73 30.99
N GLN A 213 -4.59 6.05 32.06
CA GLN A 213 -3.26 5.67 32.54
C GLN A 213 -2.56 4.56 31.71
N LEU A 214 -1.23 4.63 31.63
CA LEU A 214 -0.38 3.60 31.03
C LEU A 214 -0.29 2.36 31.94
N ALA A 215 -0.46 1.16 31.37
CA ALA A 215 -0.18 -0.12 32.03
C ALA A 215 0.39 -1.13 31.04
N ALA A 216 1.62 -1.60 31.28
CA ALA A 216 2.25 -2.66 30.50
C ALA A 216 2.07 -4.03 31.18
N SER A 217 1.62 -5.03 30.42
CA SER A 217 1.58 -6.43 30.87
C SER A 217 1.87 -7.38 29.72
N SER A 218 3.02 -8.04 29.76
CA SER A 218 3.47 -8.97 28.73
C SER A 218 2.87 -10.37 28.94
N SER A 219 2.19 -10.89 27.93
CA SER A 219 1.97 -12.34 27.77
C SER A 219 1.87 -12.68 26.29
N SER A 220 2.52 -13.78 25.89
CA SER A 220 2.62 -14.22 24.50
C SER A 220 1.28 -14.72 23.97
N ILE A 221 0.79 -14.12 22.89
CA ILE A 221 -0.20 -14.71 22.00
C ILE A 221 0.54 -15.13 20.73
N ASP A 222 0.83 -16.42 20.61
CA ASP A 222 1.19 -17.03 19.32
C ASP A 222 -0.11 -17.33 18.57
N CYS A 223 -0.48 -16.42 17.67
CA CYS A 223 -1.53 -16.62 16.69
C CYS A 223 -0.90 -16.67 15.30
N GLY A 224 -0.51 -17.88 14.88
CA GLY A 224 0.00 -18.14 13.53
C GLY A 224 -0.96 -17.62 12.45
N GLY A 225 -0.49 -16.65 11.66
CA GLY A 225 -1.29 -15.92 10.68
C GLY A 225 -1.66 -14.49 11.12
N GLY A 226 -0.68 -13.70 11.57
CA GLY A 226 -0.86 -12.33 12.03
C GLY A 226 0.05 -11.31 11.34
N PHE A 227 -0.58 -10.26 10.78
CA PHE A 227 -0.09 -8.89 10.53
C PHE A 227 1.42 -8.65 10.40
N GLY A 228 1.87 -8.38 9.17
CA GLY A 228 3.16 -7.74 8.92
C GLY A 228 3.17 -6.26 9.39
N VAL A 229 4.33 -5.80 9.84
CA VAL A 229 4.52 -4.41 10.31
C VAL A 229 4.38 -3.44 9.13
N ALA A 230 3.59 -2.38 9.29
CA ALA A 230 3.46 -1.33 8.28
C ALA A 230 4.82 -0.65 8.04
N GLY A 231 5.30 -0.68 6.79
CA GLY A 231 6.65 -0.23 6.41
C GLY A 231 7.73 -1.32 6.41
N GLY A 232 7.43 -2.55 6.86
CA GLY A 232 8.38 -3.66 6.83
C GLY A 232 8.67 -4.24 5.43
N GLY A 233 7.93 -3.83 4.41
CA GLY A 233 7.94 -4.48 3.09
C GLY A 233 7.45 -5.93 3.12
N ASP A 234 7.74 -6.67 2.07
CA ASP A 234 7.11 -7.97 1.82
C ASP A 234 7.78 -9.18 2.48
N LEU A 235 8.86 -9.01 3.23
CA LEU A 235 9.57 -10.11 3.88
C LEU A 235 8.74 -10.72 5.01
N LYS A 236 8.56 -12.02 4.94
CA LYS A 236 7.93 -12.87 5.96
C LYS A 236 8.77 -12.89 7.22
N ALA A 237 8.18 -12.47 8.35
CA ALA A 237 8.84 -12.47 9.64
C ALA A 237 9.40 -13.87 9.98
N GLY A 238 10.66 -13.93 10.42
CA GLY A 238 11.34 -15.18 10.76
C GLY A 238 11.64 -16.12 9.58
N SER A 239 11.56 -15.65 8.34
CA SER A 239 12.01 -16.42 7.16
C SER A 239 13.52 -16.35 6.92
N VAL A 240 14.19 -15.32 7.47
CA VAL A 240 15.64 -15.11 7.49
C VAL A 240 16.14 -15.14 8.95
N PRO A 241 17.46 -15.25 9.21
CA PRO A 241 18.03 -15.04 10.54
C PRO A 241 17.59 -13.68 11.13
N PRO A 242 17.13 -13.61 12.40
CA PRO A 242 16.58 -12.39 12.98
C PRO A 242 17.48 -11.15 12.89
N GLU A 243 18.79 -11.37 12.98
CA GLU A 243 19.82 -10.33 12.87
C GLU A 243 20.04 -9.82 11.43
N MET A 244 19.62 -10.57 10.40
CA MET A 244 19.61 -10.13 9.01
C MET A 244 18.29 -9.45 8.61
N GLU A 245 17.19 -9.71 9.32
CA GLU A 245 15.86 -9.24 8.93
C GLU A 245 15.75 -7.71 8.81
N PRO A 246 16.27 -6.89 9.74
CA PRO A 246 16.25 -5.43 9.61
C PRO A 246 16.98 -4.94 8.36
N TRP A 247 18.07 -5.61 7.97
CA TRP A 247 18.89 -5.24 6.83
C TRP A 247 18.21 -5.55 5.50
N PHE A 248 17.58 -6.72 5.36
CA PHE A 248 16.77 -7.02 4.16
C PHE A 248 15.58 -6.06 4.04
N ARG A 249 14.95 -5.65 5.15
CA ARG A 249 13.86 -4.65 5.15
C ARG A 249 14.37 -3.25 4.76
N LYS A 250 15.50 -2.79 5.32
CA LYS A 250 16.17 -1.50 4.99
C LYS A 250 16.64 -1.46 3.54
N ALA A 251 17.32 -2.52 3.07
CA ALA A 251 17.86 -2.62 1.72
C ALA A 251 16.75 -2.72 0.66
N GLY A 252 15.70 -3.50 0.95
CA GLY A 252 14.56 -3.66 0.04
C GLY A 252 13.65 -2.45 -0.09
N SER A 253 13.90 -1.35 0.65
CA SER A 253 13.22 -0.06 0.47
C SER A 253 14.00 0.97 -0.36
N LEU A 254 15.22 0.65 -0.83
CA LEU A 254 16.12 1.62 -1.48
C LEU A 254 15.63 2.11 -2.85
N CYS A 255 14.85 1.31 -3.59
CA CYS A 255 14.20 1.70 -4.85
C CYS A 255 12.95 0.84 -5.12
N PRO A 256 11.95 1.34 -5.86
CA PRO A 256 10.69 0.62 -6.08
C PRO A 256 10.80 -0.64 -6.95
N GLN A 257 11.93 -0.86 -7.62
CA GLN A 257 12.19 -2.04 -8.46
C GLN A 257 12.49 -3.32 -7.66
N ILE A 258 12.83 -3.20 -6.38
CA ILE A 258 13.32 -4.31 -5.54
C ILE A 258 12.43 -4.48 -4.32
N THR A 259 12.60 -5.60 -3.60
CA THR A 259 11.82 -5.90 -2.40
C THR A 259 12.66 -6.66 -1.37
N PRO A 260 12.34 -6.58 -0.08
CA PRO A 260 13.00 -7.36 0.97
C PRO A 260 13.00 -8.88 0.71
N SER A 261 11.92 -9.45 0.17
CA SER A 261 11.85 -10.88 -0.18
C SER A 261 12.73 -11.27 -1.37
N LEU A 262 12.89 -10.38 -2.37
CA LEU A 262 13.79 -10.59 -3.51
C LEU A 262 15.26 -10.64 -3.07
N LEU A 263 15.68 -9.72 -2.20
CA LEU A 263 17.06 -9.68 -1.69
C LEU A 263 17.38 -10.91 -0.82
N ALA A 264 16.43 -11.35 0.01
CA ALA A 264 16.58 -12.58 0.79
C ALA A 264 16.63 -13.84 -0.10
N ALA A 265 15.83 -13.88 -1.17
CA ALA A 265 15.85 -14.96 -2.16
C ALA A 265 17.17 -15.05 -2.93
N ASP A 266 17.72 -13.90 -3.30
CA ASP A 266 19.01 -13.76 -3.96
C ASP A 266 20.17 -14.16 -3.02
N ALA A 267 20.18 -13.67 -1.78
CA ALA A 267 21.16 -14.08 -0.77
C ALA A 267 21.08 -15.59 -0.41
N LYS A 268 19.89 -16.18 -0.47
CA LYS A 268 19.71 -17.65 -0.38
C LYS A 268 20.21 -18.37 -1.64
N ALA A 269 20.06 -17.77 -2.82
CA ALA A 269 20.58 -18.35 -4.06
C ALA A 269 22.11 -18.33 -4.10
N GLU A 270 22.73 -17.29 -3.55
CA GLU A 270 24.18 -17.15 -3.42
C GLU A 270 24.77 -18.03 -2.32
N SER A 271 24.49 -17.73 -1.05
CA SER A 271 25.15 -18.39 0.11
C SER A 271 24.29 -19.45 0.82
N GLY A 272 22.99 -19.53 0.51
CA GLY A 272 22.03 -20.23 1.36
C GLY A 272 21.79 -19.52 2.70
N LEU A 273 22.02 -18.21 2.77
CA LEU A 273 22.08 -17.38 3.99
C LEU A 273 23.20 -17.75 4.97
N ASN A 274 24.30 -18.33 4.49
CA ASN A 274 25.45 -18.72 5.32
C ASN A 274 26.53 -17.63 5.34
N ARG A 275 26.95 -17.24 6.56
CA ARG A 275 28.05 -16.30 6.78
C ARG A 275 29.42 -16.91 6.47
N GLY A 276 30.39 -16.03 6.17
CA GLY A 276 31.81 -16.41 6.10
C GLY A 276 32.20 -17.32 4.92
N LEU A 277 31.27 -17.62 4.01
CA LEU A 277 31.59 -18.36 2.79
C LEU A 277 32.54 -17.57 1.88
N THR A 278 33.34 -18.29 1.10
CA THR A 278 34.08 -17.75 -0.04
C THR A 278 34.02 -18.75 -1.19
N SER A 279 33.57 -18.32 -2.37
CA SER A 279 33.47 -19.17 -3.57
C SER A 279 34.85 -19.51 -4.14
N PRO A 280 34.97 -20.50 -5.05
CA PRO A 280 36.22 -20.78 -5.77
C PRO A 280 36.79 -19.56 -6.51
N ASP A 281 35.91 -18.69 -6.99
CA ASP A 281 36.23 -17.47 -7.75
C ASP A 281 36.52 -16.25 -6.84
N GLY A 282 36.34 -16.40 -5.52
CA GLY A 282 36.67 -15.38 -4.52
C GLY A 282 35.50 -14.48 -4.09
N ALA A 283 34.26 -14.82 -4.45
CA ALA A 283 33.06 -14.12 -3.98
C ALA A 283 32.80 -14.42 -2.49
N GLN A 284 32.41 -13.45 -1.67
CA GLN A 284 32.42 -13.58 -0.20
C GLN A 284 31.13 -13.15 0.49
N GLY A 285 30.91 -13.67 1.70
CA GLY A 285 29.83 -13.24 2.59
C GLY A 285 28.45 -13.77 2.21
N VAL A 286 27.43 -13.29 2.91
CA VAL A 286 26.04 -13.80 2.77
C VAL A 286 25.41 -13.49 1.40
N THR A 287 25.86 -12.44 0.72
CA THR A 287 25.40 -12.02 -0.62
C THR A 287 26.38 -12.36 -1.75
N GLN A 288 27.44 -13.14 -1.46
CA GLN A 288 28.53 -13.53 -2.38
C GLN A 288 28.98 -12.41 -3.32
N PHE A 289 29.31 -11.24 -2.76
CA PHE A 289 29.94 -10.19 -3.56
C PHE A 289 31.37 -10.57 -3.92
N MET A 290 31.78 -10.25 -5.15
CA MET A 290 33.19 -10.09 -5.45
C MET A 290 33.76 -8.87 -4.69
N PRO A 291 34.94 -8.95 -4.04
CA PRO A 291 35.49 -7.85 -3.25
C PRO A 291 35.63 -6.52 -3.99
N ALA A 292 35.91 -6.55 -5.31
CA ALA A 292 35.97 -5.36 -6.15
C ALA A 292 34.58 -4.71 -6.35
N THR A 293 33.52 -5.50 -6.46
CA THR A 293 32.14 -5.02 -6.57
C THR A 293 31.65 -4.47 -5.23
N PHE A 294 31.94 -5.18 -4.12
CA PHE A 294 31.63 -4.68 -2.78
C PHE A 294 32.31 -3.35 -2.49
N ALA A 295 33.56 -3.13 -2.93
CA ALA A 295 34.25 -1.85 -2.77
C ALA A 295 33.57 -0.65 -3.47
N ALA A 296 32.59 -0.88 -4.36
CA ALA A 296 31.79 0.17 -5.00
C ALA A 296 30.42 0.42 -4.31
N TYR A 297 29.89 -0.55 -3.56
CA TYR A 297 28.54 -0.49 -2.96
C TYR A 297 28.49 -0.68 -1.44
N GLY A 298 29.58 -1.11 -0.81
CA GLY A 298 29.73 -1.23 0.65
C GLY A 298 29.85 0.13 1.33
N GLN A 299 29.14 0.28 2.45
CA GLN A 299 29.15 1.43 3.35
C GLN A 299 28.99 0.88 4.78
N ASP A 300 29.41 1.65 5.79
CA ASP A 300 29.27 1.33 7.22
C ASP A 300 27.80 1.55 7.61
N ASP A 301 26.97 0.52 7.41
CA ASP A 301 25.50 0.63 7.40
C ASP A 301 24.86 0.39 8.77
N ASP A 302 25.59 -0.24 9.69
CA ASP A 302 25.24 -0.45 11.09
C ASP A 302 25.94 0.53 12.06
N GLY A 303 26.99 1.22 11.61
CA GLY A 303 27.76 2.17 12.39
C GLY A 303 28.84 1.53 13.29
N ASN A 304 29.27 0.29 13.02
CA ASN A 304 30.34 -0.37 13.77
C ASN A 304 31.74 0.22 13.52
N GLY A 305 31.90 1.08 12.49
CA GLY A 305 33.16 1.72 12.17
C GLY A 305 34.04 0.94 11.17
N LYS A 306 33.48 -0.05 10.48
CA LYS A 306 34.20 -0.89 9.50
C LYS A 306 33.29 -1.28 8.34
N ILE A 307 33.68 -0.92 7.12
CA ILE A 307 33.03 -1.41 5.90
C ILE A 307 33.51 -2.85 5.63
N SER A 308 32.62 -3.84 5.69
CA SER A 308 32.97 -5.27 5.73
C SER A 308 32.06 -6.16 4.86
N ILE A 309 32.64 -6.85 3.88
CA ILE A 309 31.95 -7.85 3.04
C ILE A 309 31.49 -9.10 3.81
N LEU A 310 31.98 -9.25 5.05
CA LEU A 310 31.62 -10.34 5.96
C LEU A 310 30.72 -9.86 7.11
N ASP A 311 30.32 -8.59 7.12
CA ASP A 311 29.22 -8.12 7.97
C ASP A 311 27.89 -8.22 7.21
N ASP A 312 26.81 -8.59 7.90
CA ASP A 312 25.51 -8.78 7.26
C ASP A 312 24.87 -7.44 6.85
N GLY A 313 25.00 -6.39 7.67
CA GLY A 313 24.38 -5.10 7.44
C GLY A 313 24.94 -4.43 6.20
N ASP A 314 26.26 -4.32 6.14
CA ASP A 314 26.97 -3.76 4.99
C ASP A 314 26.75 -4.59 3.72
N ALA A 315 26.81 -5.92 3.81
CA ALA A 315 26.69 -6.82 2.65
C ALA A 315 25.27 -6.86 2.05
N ILE A 316 24.23 -6.80 2.89
CA ILE A 316 22.82 -6.76 2.44
C ILE A 316 22.45 -5.36 1.93
N MET A 317 22.94 -4.30 2.57
CA MET A 317 22.73 -2.93 2.08
C MET A 317 23.49 -2.65 0.77
N ALA A 318 24.69 -3.21 0.60
CA ALA A 318 25.41 -3.21 -0.67
C ALA A 318 24.63 -3.97 -1.76
N GLN A 319 24.01 -5.10 -1.43
CA GLN A 319 23.20 -5.90 -2.36
C GLN A 319 22.01 -5.10 -2.88
N GLY A 320 21.24 -4.46 -1.98
CA GLY A 320 20.15 -3.56 -2.35
C GLY A 320 20.61 -2.38 -3.22
N ARG A 321 21.74 -1.73 -2.87
CA ARG A 321 22.31 -0.64 -3.68
C ARG A 321 22.74 -1.10 -5.08
N TYR A 322 23.38 -2.26 -5.20
CA TYR A 322 23.79 -2.79 -6.50
C TYR A 322 22.57 -3.17 -7.36
N PHE A 323 21.60 -3.88 -6.78
CA PHE A 323 20.34 -4.21 -7.46
C PHE A 323 19.60 -2.96 -7.96
N CYS A 324 19.56 -1.86 -7.20
CA CYS A 324 18.95 -0.61 -7.64
C CYS A 324 19.68 0.04 -8.83
N GLU A 325 21.02 -0.01 -8.88
CA GLU A 325 21.79 0.52 -10.01
C GLU A 325 21.68 -0.38 -11.26
N ILE A 326 21.63 -1.72 -11.09
CA ILE A 326 21.29 -2.65 -12.17
C ILE A 326 19.89 -2.34 -12.71
N ALA A 327 18.90 -2.25 -11.83
CA ALA A 327 17.49 -2.08 -12.21
C ALA A 327 17.27 -0.76 -12.96
N LYS A 328 17.83 0.34 -12.47
CA LYS A 328 17.84 1.66 -13.13
C LYS A 328 18.47 1.62 -14.54
N LYS A 329 19.54 0.86 -14.75
CA LYS A 329 20.16 0.67 -16.08
C LYS A 329 19.25 -0.14 -17.00
N VAL A 330 18.74 -1.27 -16.51
CA VAL A 330 17.86 -2.18 -17.27
C VAL A 330 16.54 -1.51 -17.64
N ASP A 331 15.87 -0.80 -16.72
CA ASP A 331 14.69 0.02 -17.00
C ASP A 331 14.97 1.04 -18.12
N GLY A 332 16.10 1.74 -18.05
CA GLY A 332 16.52 2.69 -19.09
C GLY A 332 16.70 2.03 -20.46
N TRP A 333 17.22 0.80 -20.50
CA TRP A 333 17.41 0.05 -21.75
C TRP A 333 16.15 -0.64 -22.27
N ILE A 334 15.16 -0.89 -21.40
CA ILE A 334 13.82 -1.31 -21.81
C ILE A 334 13.05 -0.11 -22.37
N ALA A 335 13.18 1.06 -21.74
CA ALA A 335 12.57 2.31 -22.19
C ALA A 335 13.18 2.84 -23.51
N ASP A 336 14.49 2.69 -23.74
CA ASP A 336 15.13 2.99 -25.04
C ASP A 336 14.87 1.92 -26.13
N GLY A 337 14.29 0.77 -25.73
CA GLY A 337 13.86 -0.32 -26.62
C GLY A 337 14.97 -1.29 -27.06
N SER A 338 16.20 -1.11 -26.57
CA SER A 338 17.35 -1.98 -26.90
C SER A 338 17.40 -3.28 -26.10
N VAL A 339 16.77 -3.34 -24.92
CA VAL A 339 16.65 -4.52 -24.06
C VAL A 339 15.18 -4.94 -23.94
N LYS A 340 14.91 -6.25 -23.97
CA LYS A 340 13.55 -6.81 -23.90
C LYS A 340 13.49 -8.04 -22.99
N GLY A 341 12.52 -8.07 -22.10
CA GLY A 341 12.26 -9.18 -21.18
C GLY A 341 11.37 -8.75 -20.01
N ASP A 342 11.17 -9.64 -19.05
CA ASP A 342 10.66 -9.28 -17.73
C ASP A 342 11.72 -8.49 -16.95
N PRO A 343 11.44 -7.26 -16.47
CA PRO A 343 12.46 -6.44 -15.81
C PRO A 343 13.09 -7.13 -14.59
N LYS A 344 12.27 -7.75 -13.71
CA LYS A 344 12.78 -8.43 -12.50
C LYS A 344 13.78 -9.54 -12.85
N SER A 345 13.42 -10.41 -13.80
CA SER A 345 14.30 -11.47 -14.31
C SER A 345 15.62 -10.93 -14.84
N LEU A 346 15.60 -9.76 -15.49
CA LEU A 346 16.79 -9.10 -16.02
C LEU A 346 17.63 -8.41 -14.95
N TYR A 347 17.04 -7.94 -13.84
CA TYR A 347 17.81 -7.44 -12.68
C TYR A 347 18.61 -8.57 -12.04
N ILE A 348 17.97 -9.72 -11.82
CA ILE A 348 18.61 -10.91 -11.25
C ILE A 348 19.70 -11.44 -12.20
N ALA A 349 19.46 -11.42 -13.51
CA ALA A 349 20.48 -11.76 -14.51
C ALA A 349 21.67 -10.79 -14.47
N GLY A 350 21.42 -9.49 -14.25
CA GLY A 350 22.45 -8.48 -14.12
C GLY A 350 23.26 -8.56 -12.82
N TYR A 351 22.70 -9.12 -11.73
CA TYR A 351 23.43 -9.37 -10.49
C TYR A 351 24.46 -10.49 -10.66
N ASN A 352 24.02 -11.64 -11.19
CA ASN A 352 24.87 -12.82 -11.36
C ASN A 352 25.79 -12.76 -12.60
N GLY A 353 25.30 -12.26 -13.74
CA GLY A 353 26.03 -12.20 -15.00
C GLY A 353 26.64 -10.83 -15.34
N GLY A 354 26.49 -9.84 -14.47
CA GLY A 354 26.85 -8.43 -14.73
C GLY A 354 25.86 -7.74 -15.67
N GLU A 355 25.49 -6.49 -15.38
CA GLU A 355 24.40 -5.80 -16.10
C GLU A 355 24.68 -5.58 -17.59
N TYR A 356 25.95 -5.46 -17.99
CA TYR A 356 26.30 -5.25 -19.40
C TYR A 356 26.03 -6.48 -20.27
N SER A 357 26.02 -7.69 -19.70
CA SER A 357 25.61 -8.91 -20.43
C SER A 357 24.15 -8.81 -20.91
N VAL A 358 23.26 -8.24 -20.08
CA VAL A 358 21.85 -7.98 -20.41
C VAL A 358 21.73 -6.98 -21.56
N LYS A 359 22.58 -5.93 -21.56
CA LYS A 359 22.63 -4.92 -22.64
C LYS A 359 23.15 -5.51 -23.95
N GLU A 360 24.20 -6.32 -23.91
CA GLU A 360 24.79 -6.95 -25.10
C GLU A 360 23.88 -8.03 -25.71
N ALA A 361 23.16 -8.79 -24.87
CA ALA A 361 22.16 -9.76 -25.31
C ALA A 361 20.84 -9.11 -25.79
N GLY A 362 20.61 -7.82 -25.49
CA GLY A 362 19.34 -7.13 -25.75
C GLY A 362 18.17 -7.72 -24.95
N GLY A 363 18.43 -8.34 -23.80
CA GLY A 363 17.49 -9.18 -23.07
C GLY A 363 18.20 -10.17 -22.16
N MET A 364 17.62 -11.36 -21.96
CA MET A 364 18.20 -12.41 -21.11
C MET A 364 19.52 -12.93 -21.73
N PRO A 365 20.67 -12.85 -21.03
CA PRO A 365 21.95 -13.39 -21.50
C PRO A 365 21.85 -14.88 -21.84
N SER A 366 22.59 -15.34 -22.85
CA SER A 366 22.56 -16.74 -23.30
C SER A 366 23.86 -17.18 -23.99
N GLY A 367 24.10 -18.48 -24.02
CA GLY A 367 25.36 -19.07 -24.48
C GLY A 367 26.42 -19.14 -23.37
N GLY A 368 27.25 -20.18 -23.39
CA GLY A 368 28.25 -20.44 -22.35
C GLY A 368 27.63 -20.43 -20.94
N ASP A 369 28.33 -19.81 -20.00
CA ASP A 369 27.94 -19.73 -18.59
C ASP A 369 26.63 -18.99 -18.35
N TYR A 370 26.18 -18.11 -19.26
CA TYR A 370 24.87 -17.48 -19.13
C TYR A 370 23.73 -18.50 -19.22
N THR A 371 23.89 -19.57 -20.00
CA THR A 371 22.88 -20.64 -20.13
C THR A 371 23.05 -21.76 -19.10
N THR A 372 24.27 -22.04 -18.64
CA THR A 372 24.52 -23.09 -17.63
C THR A 372 24.48 -22.60 -16.18
N GLN A 373 24.67 -21.29 -15.95
CA GLN A 373 24.72 -20.67 -14.62
C GLN A 373 23.65 -19.58 -14.46
N THR A 374 23.68 -18.51 -15.26
CA THR A 374 22.82 -17.32 -15.02
C THR A 374 21.33 -17.57 -15.25
N GLN A 375 20.93 -18.26 -16.33
CA GLN A 375 19.52 -18.60 -16.56
C GLN A 375 18.95 -19.52 -15.45
N PRO A 376 19.65 -20.60 -15.02
CA PRO A 376 19.29 -21.34 -13.81
C PRO A 376 19.27 -20.49 -12.52
N TYR A 377 20.20 -19.55 -12.36
CA TYR A 377 20.25 -18.65 -11.20
C TYR A 377 18.99 -17.77 -11.11
N VAL A 378 18.58 -17.14 -12.22
CA VAL A 378 17.33 -16.35 -12.29
C VAL A 378 16.12 -17.19 -11.89
N ALA A 379 16.00 -18.41 -12.42
CA ALA A 379 14.91 -19.32 -12.06
C ALA A 379 14.96 -19.74 -10.57
N LYS A 380 16.15 -19.93 -9.99
CA LYS A 380 16.37 -20.26 -8.58
C LYS A 380 15.94 -19.12 -7.65
N VAL A 381 16.33 -17.88 -7.93
CA VAL A 381 15.95 -16.70 -7.15
C VAL A 381 14.43 -16.47 -7.20
N LEU A 382 13.82 -16.53 -8.39
CA LEU A 382 12.37 -16.36 -8.54
C LEU A 382 11.58 -17.46 -7.82
N ALA A 383 12.10 -18.68 -7.74
CA ALA A 383 11.51 -19.76 -6.95
C ALA A 383 11.66 -19.52 -5.43
N TYR A 384 12.82 -19.03 -4.98
CA TYR A 384 13.08 -18.72 -3.57
C TYR A 384 12.30 -17.48 -3.07
N GLU A 385 11.95 -16.52 -3.93
CA GLU A 385 11.14 -15.35 -3.57
C GLU A 385 9.82 -15.75 -2.89
N ALA A 386 9.20 -16.84 -3.34
CA ALA A 386 7.97 -17.38 -2.75
C ALA A 386 8.13 -17.98 -1.34
N GLU A 387 9.35 -18.31 -0.90
CA GLU A 387 9.62 -18.78 0.48
C GLU A 387 9.74 -17.62 1.48
N PHE A 388 10.29 -16.49 1.01
CA PHE A 388 10.56 -15.27 1.77
C PHE A 388 9.42 -14.25 1.73
N ALA A 389 8.56 -14.28 0.70
CA ALA A 389 7.40 -13.40 0.64
C ALA A 389 6.36 -13.74 1.73
N ALA A 390 5.93 -12.72 2.45
CA ALA A 390 4.76 -12.80 3.33
C ALA A 390 3.49 -12.83 2.48
N PRO A 391 2.51 -13.72 2.76
CA PRO A 391 1.18 -13.62 2.15
C PRO A 391 0.58 -12.24 2.40
N GLY A 392 0.27 -11.51 1.33
CA GLY A 392 -0.21 -10.12 1.39
C GLY A 392 0.86 -9.04 1.67
N GLY A 393 2.13 -9.40 1.89
CA GLY A 393 3.20 -8.46 2.24
C GLY A 393 3.53 -7.41 1.18
N ARG A 394 3.15 -7.64 -0.08
CA ARG A 394 3.26 -6.67 -1.18
C ARG A 394 2.04 -5.74 -1.30
N GLY A 395 0.93 -6.04 -0.63
CA GLY A 395 -0.41 -5.57 -1.01
C GLY A 395 -0.95 -6.20 -2.31
N GLU A 396 -0.06 -6.78 -3.12
CA GLU A 396 -0.33 -7.48 -4.38
C GLU A 396 -0.62 -8.97 -4.15
N LEU A 397 -1.72 -9.45 -4.72
CA LEU A 397 -2.09 -10.86 -4.73
C LEU A 397 -1.61 -11.48 -6.06
N VAL A 398 -0.65 -12.41 -6.00
CA VAL A 398 -0.09 -13.06 -7.21
C VAL A 398 -1.10 -14.03 -7.81
N VAL A 399 -1.96 -13.52 -8.70
CA VAL A 399 -2.95 -14.31 -9.45
C VAL A 399 -2.28 -14.99 -10.64
N SER A 400 -2.43 -16.31 -10.75
CA SER A 400 -1.98 -17.05 -11.96
C SER A 400 -2.69 -16.53 -13.22
N PRO A 401 -1.98 -16.32 -14.35
CA PRO A 401 -2.52 -15.62 -15.51
C PRO A 401 -3.57 -16.46 -16.28
N GLY A 402 -4.81 -16.47 -15.79
CA GLY A 402 -5.94 -17.14 -16.44
C GLY A 402 -7.27 -17.18 -15.68
N SER A 403 -7.35 -16.75 -14.42
CA SER A 403 -8.45 -17.17 -13.51
C SER A 403 -9.32 -16.07 -12.90
N ALA A 404 -9.48 -14.92 -13.57
CA ALA A 404 -10.41 -13.86 -13.15
C ALA A 404 -11.81 -14.45 -12.88
N SER A 405 -12.26 -14.43 -11.62
CA SER A 405 -13.40 -15.22 -11.17
C SER A 405 -14.01 -14.69 -9.88
N GLY A 406 -15.33 -14.85 -9.74
CA GLY A 406 -16.07 -14.34 -8.58
C GLY A 406 -15.60 -14.89 -7.23
N SER A 407 -15.03 -16.10 -7.19
CA SER A 407 -14.32 -16.64 -6.02
C SER A 407 -13.14 -15.77 -5.58
N GLN A 408 -12.31 -15.30 -6.52
CA GLN A 408 -11.16 -14.44 -6.18
C GLN A 408 -11.60 -13.07 -5.67
N VAL A 409 -12.71 -12.53 -6.17
CA VAL A 409 -13.33 -11.29 -5.64
C VAL A 409 -13.76 -11.49 -4.19
N VAL A 410 -14.42 -12.62 -3.88
CA VAL A 410 -14.83 -12.95 -2.52
C VAL A 410 -13.63 -13.14 -1.59
N ASP A 411 -12.59 -13.84 -2.03
CA ASP A 411 -11.41 -14.10 -1.19
C ASP A 411 -10.57 -12.82 -0.98
N ALA A 412 -10.48 -11.94 -1.99
CA ALA A 412 -9.89 -10.60 -1.87
C ALA A 412 -10.67 -9.65 -0.93
N ALA A 413 -11.97 -9.86 -0.75
CA ALA A 413 -12.77 -9.16 0.28
C ALA A 413 -12.63 -9.82 1.67
N ARG A 414 -12.54 -11.16 1.73
CA ARG A 414 -12.45 -11.93 2.99
C ARG A 414 -11.22 -11.63 3.82
N GLN A 415 -10.06 -11.42 3.19
CA GLN A 415 -8.81 -11.13 3.90
C GLN A 415 -8.88 -9.87 4.78
N TYR A 416 -9.86 -8.98 4.54
CA TYR A 416 -10.07 -7.76 5.31
C TYR A 416 -11.21 -7.84 6.33
N LEU A 417 -11.81 -9.01 6.59
CA LEU A 417 -12.77 -9.18 7.69
C LEU A 417 -12.16 -8.72 9.03
N GLY A 418 -12.86 -7.86 9.75
CA GLY A 418 -12.39 -7.19 10.98
C GLY A 418 -11.67 -5.86 10.77
N THR A 419 -11.34 -5.47 9.52
CA THR A 419 -10.76 -4.16 9.20
C THR A 419 -11.75 -3.03 9.52
N PRO A 420 -11.36 -1.92 10.17
CA PRO A 420 -12.28 -0.82 10.48
C PRO A 420 -12.97 -0.22 9.25
N TYR A 421 -14.20 0.27 9.43
CA TYR A 421 -14.81 1.18 8.46
C TYR A 421 -14.13 2.55 8.52
N VAL A 422 -13.72 3.06 7.37
CA VAL A 422 -13.15 4.40 7.19
C VAL A 422 -13.85 5.07 6.02
N TRP A 423 -14.55 6.18 6.26
CA TRP A 423 -15.21 6.95 5.21
C TRP A 423 -14.18 7.53 4.23
N GLY A 424 -14.29 7.24 2.94
CA GLY A 424 -13.25 7.54 1.95
C GLY A 424 -12.08 6.54 1.95
N GLY A 425 -12.11 5.54 2.82
CA GLY A 425 -11.08 4.50 2.96
C GLY A 425 -11.10 3.48 1.82
N GLY A 426 -9.91 3.19 1.30
CA GLY A 426 -9.63 2.09 0.38
C GLY A 426 -9.83 2.35 -1.10
N GLY A 427 -9.28 1.45 -1.90
CA GLY A 427 -9.32 1.43 -3.36
C GLY A 427 -8.57 0.23 -3.94
N THR A 428 -8.25 0.23 -5.23
CA THR A 428 -7.62 -0.90 -5.94
C THR A 428 -6.32 -1.42 -5.31
N GLY A 429 -5.55 -0.56 -4.65
CA GLY A 429 -4.28 -0.88 -3.99
C GLY A 429 -4.35 -1.32 -2.52
N GLY A 430 -5.53 -1.32 -1.88
CA GLY A 430 -5.71 -1.77 -0.49
C GLY A 430 -6.57 -0.82 0.36
N PRO A 431 -6.62 -1.02 1.69
CA PRO A 431 -7.22 -0.07 2.63
C PRO A 431 -6.45 1.24 2.68
N THR A 432 -7.13 2.34 2.99
CA THR A 432 -6.50 3.65 3.27
C THR A 432 -7.09 4.28 4.53
N GLY A 433 -6.33 5.12 5.23
CA GLY A 433 -6.72 5.62 6.55
C GLY A 433 -6.85 4.52 7.62
N GLY A 434 -6.26 3.35 7.39
CA GLY A 434 -6.40 2.16 8.26
C GLY A 434 -7.60 1.27 7.95
N GLY A 435 -8.39 1.55 6.91
CA GLY A 435 -9.55 0.72 6.59
C GLY A 435 -10.25 0.98 5.26
N PHE A 436 -11.55 0.70 5.21
CA PHE A 436 -12.37 0.71 4.01
C PHE A 436 -13.73 1.37 4.22
N ASP A 437 -14.26 2.07 3.21
CA ASP A 437 -15.70 2.19 3.04
C ASP A 437 -16.25 1.10 2.12
N CYS A 438 -17.58 1.04 2.02
CA CYS A 438 -18.33 0.07 1.23
C CYS A 438 -17.79 -0.06 -0.21
N SER A 439 -17.58 1.08 -0.87
CA SER A 439 -17.13 1.20 -2.25
C SER A 439 -15.61 1.10 -2.44
N GLY A 440 -14.81 1.43 -1.43
CA GLY A 440 -13.37 1.17 -1.41
C GLY A 440 -13.08 -0.34 -1.37
N LEU A 441 -13.82 -1.09 -0.54
CA LEU A 441 -13.65 -2.55 -0.40
C LEU A 441 -14.00 -3.29 -1.69
N THR A 442 -15.11 -2.94 -2.34
CA THR A 442 -15.51 -3.53 -3.62
C THR A 442 -14.55 -3.15 -4.76
N SER A 443 -14.01 -1.93 -4.75
CA SER A 443 -12.98 -1.49 -5.70
C SER A 443 -11.72 -2.33 -5.60
N TYR A 444 -11.27 -2.64 -4.38
CA TYR A 444 -10.17 -3.57 -4.15
C TYR A 444 -10.51 -4.98 -4.66
N ALA A 445 -11.64 -5.52 -4.18
CA ALA A 445 -12.03 -6.91 -4.41
C ALA A 445 -12.20 -7.25 -5.90
N ILE A 446 -12.84 -6.37 -6.68
CA ILE A 446 -13.01 -6.55 -8.13
C ILE A 446 -11.68 -6.36 -8.88
N TYR A 447 -10.82 -5.43 -8.45
CA TYR A 447 -9.52 -5.22 -9.09
C TYR A 447 -8.60 -6.43 -8.92
N GLN A 448 -8.40 -6.92 -7.70
CA GLN A 448 -7.59 -8.13 -7.46
C GLN A 448 -8.27 -9.39 -8.06
N GLY A 449 -9.59 -9.55 -7.87
CA GLY A 449 -10.34 -10.71 -8.35
C GLY A 449 -10.53 -10.80 -9.88
N SER A 450 -10.21 -9.72 -10.60
CA SER A 450 -10.07 -9.71 -12.07
C SER A 450 -8.63 -9.91 -12.56
N GLY A 451 -7.67 -10.03 -11.64
CA GLY A 451 -6.22 -10.06 -11.95
C GLY A 451 -5.71 -8.71 -12.44
N ASN A 452 -6.03 -7.64 -11.70
CA ASN A 452 -5.62 -6.24 -11.91
C ASN A 452 -6.15 -5.60 -13.21
N LYS A 453 -7.33 -6.03 -13.69
CA LYS A 453 -7.90 -5.62 -15.01
C LYS A 453 -9.13 -4.73 -14.93
N VAL A 454 -10.00 -4.94 -13.95
CA VAL A 454 -11.28 -4.23 -13.81
C VAL A 454 -11.17 -3.26 -12.64
N THR A 455 -11.04 -1.97 -12.95
CA THR A 455 -11.09 -0.89 -11.96
C THR A 455 -12.53 -0.40 -11.81
N LEU A 456 -13.02 -0.35 -10.58
CA LEU A 456 -14.30 0.29 -10.27
C LEU A 456 -14.16 1.81 -10.09
N PRO A 457 -15.22 2.59 -10.40
CA PRO A 457 -15.40 3.95 -9.90
C PRO A 457 -15.45 4.01 -8.36
N ARG A 458 -15.29 5.22 -7.79
CA ARG A 458 -15.00 5.34 -6.35
C ARG A 458 -16.22 5.22 -5.43
N THR A 459 -17.44 5.58 -5.87
CA THR A 459 -18.64 5.59 -5.00
C THR A 459 -19.62 4.47 -5.35
N SER A 460 -20.52 4.10 -4.42
CA SER A 460 -21.53 3.06 -4.66
C SER A 460 -22.53 3.45 -5.77
N GLU A 461 -22.85 4.73 -5.94
CA GLU A 461 -23.70 5.23 -7.02
C GLU A 461 -23.03 5.10 -8.39
N GLN A 462 -21.72 5.36 -8.46
CA GLN A 462 -20.96 5.20 -9.70
C GLN A 462 -20.71 3.71 -10.02
N GLN A 463 -20.48 2.88 -9.00
CA GLN A 463 -20.33 1.43 -9.16
C GLN A 463 -21.63 0.75 -9.61
N TRP A 464 -22.79 1.28 -9.21
CA TRP A 464 -24.08 0.82 -9.70
C TRP A 464 -24.23 0.94 -11.23
N ALA A 465 -23.53 1.89 -11.87
CA ALA A 465 -23.52 2.01 -13.33
C ALA A 465 -22.63 0.96 -14.04
N VAL A 466 -21.75 0.26 -13.32
CA VAL A 466 -20.82 -0.74 -13.89
C VAL A 466 -21.48 -2.12 -14.02
N GLY A 467 -21.10 -2.90 -15.02
CA GLY A 467 -21.61 -4.26 -15.23
C GLY A 467 -23.05 -4.31 -15.73
N VAL A 468 -23.80 -5.34 -15.33
CA VAL A 468 -25.22 -5.55 -15.67
C VAL A 468 -26.07 -5.79 -14.42
N GLU A 469 -27.28 -5.22 -14.36
CA GLU A 469 -28.24 -5.50 -13.28
C GLU A 469 -28.80 -6.91 -13.41
N ILE A 470 -28.82 -7.63 -12.30
CA ILE A 470 -29.37 -8.98 -12.19
C ILE A 470 -30.37 -9.04 -11.03
N PRO A 471 -31.39 -9.92 -11.11
CA PRO A 471 -32.26 -10.21 -9.97
C PRO A 471 -31.44 -10.62 -8.73
N ILE A 472 -31.82 -10.13 -7.55
CA ILE A 472 -31.06 -10.32 -6.29
C ILE A 472 -30.99 -11.80 -5.84
N ASP A 473 -31.95 -12.62 -6.26
CA ASP A 473 -31.98 -14.07 -6.09
C ASP A 473 -31.05 -14.83 -7.05
N GLN A 474 -30.53 -14.16 -8.09
CA GLN A 474 -29.54 -14.68 -9.04
C GLN A 474 -28.10 -14.19 -8.73
N ALA A 475 -27.91 -13.47 -7.62
CA ALA A 475 -26.61 -13.01 -7.16
C ALA A 475 -25.71 -14.18 -6.73
N GLN A 476 -24.50 -14.20 -7.28
CA GLN A 476 -23.47 -15.22 -7.09
C GLN A 476 -22.28 -14.66 -6.31
N ALA A 477 -21.36 -15.54 -5.91
CA ALA A 477 -20.11 -15.14 -5.29
C ALA A 477 -19.32 -14.22 -6.25
N GLY A 478 -19.00 -13.00 -5.80
CA GLY A 478 -18.24 -12.00 -6.55
C GLY A 478 -19.08 -10.97 -7.32
N ASP A 479 -20.41 -11.10 -7.33
CA ASP A 479 -21.30 -10.00 -7.75
C ASP A 479 -21.29 -8.88 -6.69
N LEU A 480 -21.71 -7.67 -7.06
CA LEU A 480 -21.88 -6.55 -6.15
C LEU A 480 -23.35 -6.38 -5.79
N VAL A 481 -23.66 -6.14 -4.51
CA VAL A 481 -25.02 -5.86 -4.01
C VAL A 481 -25.12 -4.46 -3.42
N PHE A 482 -26.20 -3.74 -3.74
CA PHE A 482 -26.36 -2.31 -3.51
C PHE A 482 -27.68 -2.01 -2.80
N GLY A 483 -27.65 -1.15 -1.79
CA GLY A 483 -28.80 -0.75 -0.98
C GLY A 483 -28.68 0.69 -0.47
N GLY A 484 -29.60 1.10 0.40
CA GLY A 484 -29.66 2.47 0.90
C GLY A 484 -30.07 3.47 -0.19
N TRP A 485 -31.14 3.16 -0.92
CA TRP A 485 -31.55 3.88 -2.12
C TRP A 485 -32.04 5.31 -1.83
N SER A 486 -31.51 6.25 -2.61
CA SER A 486 -31.85 7.67 -2.60
C SER A 486 -32.13 8.18 -4.02
N GLY A 487 -32.54 9.44 -4.17
CA GLY A 487 -32.73 10.07 -5.47
C GLY A 487 -31.45 10.18 -6.33
N SER A 488 -30.27 10.01 -5.74
CA SER A 488 -28.96 9.99 -6.41
C SER A 488 -28.39 8.58 -6.64
N GLY A 489 -29.05 7.53 -6.15
CA GLY A 489 -28.57 6.14 -6.25
C GLY A 489 -28.44 5.43 -4.90
N PRO A 490 -27.78 4.25 -4.87
CA PRO A 490 -27.56 3.48 -3.65
C PRO A 490 -26.39 4.04 -2.83
N GLY A 491 -26.63 4.43 -1.59
CA GLY A 491 -25.60 4.90 -0.65
C GLY A 491 -24.77 3.78 0.01
N HIS A 492 -24.99 2.52 -0.34
CA HIS A 492 -24.23 1.39 0.20
C HIS A 492 -24.00 0.27 -0.83
N VAL A 493 -22.86 -0.43 -0.72
CA VAL A 493 -22.48 -1.58 -1.56
C VAL A 493 -21.68 -2.64 -0.79
N GLY A 494 -21.80 -3.91 -1.18
CA GLY A 494 -20.99 -5.03 -0.68
C GLY A 494 -20.72 -6.09 -1.76
N VAL A 495 -19.77 -7.00 -1.50
CA VAL A 495 -19.47 -8.15 -2.35
C VAL A 495 -20.36 -9.32 -1.93
N ALA A 496 -21.20 -9.83 -2.84
CA ALA A 496 -21.99 -11.04 -2.59
C ALA A 496 -21.07 -12.27 -2.47
N ILE A 497 -21.38 -13.17 -1.51
CA ILE A 497 -20.63 -14.41 -1.29
C ILE A 497 -21.48 -15.68 -1.49
N GLY A 498 -22.70 -15.51 -2.02
CA GLY A 498 -23.72 -16.54 -2.14
C GLY A 498 -24.60 -16.69 -0.88
N GLY A 499 -25.65 -17.51 -0.97
CA GLY A 499 -26.52 -17.82 0.18
C GLY A 499 -27.28 -16.64 0.80
N GLY A 500 -27.48 -15.54 0.05
CA GLY A 500 -28.07 -14.30 0.58
C GLY A 500 -27.15 -13.56 1.56
N GLN A 501 -25.83 -13.78 1.47
CA GLN A 501 -24.81 -13.12 2.30
C GLN A 501 -23.90 -12.25 1.44
N MET A 502 -23.41 -11.15 2.03
CA MET A 502 -22.37 -10.29 1.49
C MET A 502 -21.23 -10.11 2.49
N ILE A 503 -20.07 -9.68 1.99
CA ILE A 503 -19.03 -9.03 2.78
C ILE A 503 -19.04 -7.54 2.42
N HIS A 504 -19.10 -6.67 3.42
CA HIS A 504 -19.20 -5.23 3.23
C HIS A 504 -18.47 -4.48 4.35
N ALA A 505 -18.06 -3.25 4.06
CA ALA A 505 -17.75 -2.26 5.10
C ALA A 505 -19.03 -1.46 5.36
N PRO A 506 -19.74 -1.67 6.49
CA PRO A 506 -21.10 -1.19 6.71
C PRO A 506 -21.23 0.33 6.87
N THR A 507 -20.64 0.88 7.93
CA THR A 507 -20.76 2.28 8.36
C THR A 507 -19.70 2.62 9.42
N THR A 508 -19.51 3.90 9.72
CA THR A 508 -18.54 4.40 10.72
C THR A 508 -18.81 3.82 12.11
N GLY A 509 -17.74 3.40 12.81
CA GLY A 509 -17.82 2.78 14.14
C GLY A 509 -18.05 1.26 14.13
N ASP A 510 -18.03 0.65 12.94
CA ASP A 510 -18.22 -0.77 12.69
C ASP A 510 -17.07 -1.27 11.77
N ALA A 511 -17.02 -2.56 11.44
CA ALA A 511 -15.91 -3.17 10.70
C ALA A 511 -16.37 -3.91 9.44
N VAL A 512 -15.45 -4.12 8.49
CA VAL A 512 -15.62 -5.02 7.35
C VAL A 512 -16.04 -6.39 7.87
N LYS A 513 -17.24 -6.84 7.49
CA LYS A 513 -17.85 -8.05 8.05
C LYS A 513 -18.70 -8.78 7.04
N GLN A 514 -19.06 -10.02 7.38
CA GLN A 514 -20.11 -10.73 6.68
C GLN A 514 -21.49 -10.36 7.25
N SER A 515 -22.48 -10.16 6.39
CA SER A 515 -23.88 -9.88 6.78
C SER A 515 -24.87 -10.46 5.76
N PRO A 516 -26.12 -10.72 6.16
CA PRO A 516 -27.21 -10.94 5.20
C PRO A 516 -27.42 -9.74 4.27
N PHE A 517 -27.95 -9.98 3.08
CA PHE A 517 -28.49 -8.90 2.23
C PHE A 517 -29.60 -8.13 2.96
N GLN A 518 -29.68 -6.83 2.72
CA GLN A 518 -30.77 -5.98 3.19
C GLN A 518 -31.97 -6.07 2.22
N SER A 519 -33.19 -5.84 2.71
CA SER A 519 -34.43 -6.12 1.96
C SER A 519 -34.68 -5.22 0.74
N ASP A 520 -33.95 -4.11 0.63
CA ASP A 520 -33.96 -3.18 -0.50
C ASP A 520 -32.84 -3.45 -1.53
N MET A 521 -32.02 -4.49 -1.32
CA MET A 521 -30.82 -4.70 -2.13
C MET A 521 -31.10 -5.20 -3.55
N LYS A 522 -30.30 -4.70 -4.49
CA LYS A 522 -30.22 -5.16 -5.88
C LYS A 522 -28.79 -5.56 -6.23
N ALA A 523 -28.61 -6.36 -7.27
CA ALA A 523 -27.30 -6.89 -7.65
C ALA A 523 -26.80 -6.40 -9.03
N ARG A 524 -25.48 -6.24 -9.16
CA ARG A 524 -24.77 -6.04 -10.43
C ARG A 524 -23.71 -7.14 -10.62
N ARG A 525 -23.68 -7.75 -11.81
CA ARG A 525 -22.55 -8.59 -12.23
C ARG A 525 -21.54 -7.74 -13.01
N VAL A 526 -20.29 -7.75 -12.56
CA VAL A 526 -19.21 -6.88 -13.08
C VAL A 526 -18.19 -7.65 -13.95
N MET A 527 -18.10 -8.96 -13.79
CA MET A 527 -17.20 -9.86 -14.54
C MET A 527 -17.98 -10.95 -15.29
#